data_AF-A0A0S9QI51-F1
#
_entry.id   AF-A0A0S9QI51-F1
#
_cell.length_a   1.000
_cell.length_b   1.000
_cell.length_c   1.000
_cell.angle_alpha   90.00
_cell.angle_beta   90.00
_cell.angle_gamma   90.00
#
_symmetry.space_group_name_H-M   'P 1'
#
loop_
_entity.id
_entity.type
_entity.pdbx_description
1 polymer ?
#
loop_
_entity_poly.entity_id
_entity_poly.type
_entity_poly.pdbx_seq_one_letter_code
_entity_poly.pdbx_strand_id
1 'polypeptide(L)'
;MLVGRIRPVETRTVDVEGASLEALSAAVTAQLSAGWVVTDVPAAMPKGSQLLTSTATMARRDGVEQIEADDMAALEAKVPEGWQLLSVHEL
;
A
#
# COMPACT_ATOMS: atom_id res chain seq x y z
N MET A 1 23.37 -18.54 4.70
CA MET A 1 22.26 -18.48 3.73
C MET A 1 21.27 -17.43 4.25
N LEU A 2 20.78 -16.58 3.36
CA LEU A 2 19.88 -15.47 3.68
C LEU A 2 18.46 -15.79 3.22
N VAL A 3 17.49 -15.40 4.04
CA VAL A 3 16.07 -15.44 3.72
C VAL A 3 15.53 -14.02 3.66
N GLY A 4 15.01 -13.64 2.50
CA GLY A 4 14.37 -12.37 2.24
C GLY A 4 12.86 -12.52 2.19
N ARG A 5 12.14 -11.61 2.85
CA ARG A 5 10.69 -11.48 2.65
C ARG A 5 10.42 -10.36 1.66
N ILE A 6 9.73 -10.64 0.58
CA ILE A 6 9.39 -9.67 -0.47
C ILE A 6 7.88 -9.49 -0.56
N ARG A 7 7.43 -8.35 -1.07
CA ARG A 7 6.02 -8.14 -1.45
C ARG A 7 5.90 -7.22 -2.67
N PRO A 8 4.80 -7.26 -3.42
CA PRO A 8 4.52 -6.27 -4.46
C PRO A 8 4.38 -4.84 -3.89
N VAL A 9 4.86 -3.83 -4.63
CA VAL A 9 4.70 -2.38 -4.37
C VAL A 9 3.62 -1.77 -5.26
N GLU A 10 2.44 -2.36 -5.26
CA GLU A 10 1.31 -1.81 -6.02
C GLU A 10 0.61 -0.74 -5.19
N THR A 11 0.36 0.44 -5.79
CA THR A 11 -0.40 1.52 -5.17
C THR A 11 -1.53 1.96 -6.09
N ARG A 12 -2.64 2.40 -5.50
CA ARG A 12 -3.82 2.84 -6.22
C ARG A 12 -4.43 4.03 -5.50
N THR A 13 -4.89 5.00 -6.27
CA THR A 13 -5.60 6.16 -5.73
C THR A 13 -7.08 6.06 -6.04
N VAL A 14 -7.92 6.50 -5.10
CA VAL A 14 -9.36 6.62 -5.26
C VAL A 14 -9.80 8.00 -4.82
N ASP A 15 -10.60 8.66 -5.66
CA ASP A 15 -11.21 9.92 -5.32
C ASP A 15 -12.54 9.66 -4.62
N VAL A 16 -12.71 10.24 -3.44
CA VAL A 16 -13.91 10.14 -2.62
C VAL A 16 -14.37 11.51 -2.18
N GLU A 17 -15.69 11.64 -2.03
CA GLU A 17 -16.33 12.83 -1.49
C GLU A 17 -17.18 12.42 -0.28
N GLY A 18 -17.20 13.25 0.75
CA GLY A 18 -17.96 12.99 1.97
C GLY A 18 -18.34 14.27 2.71
N ALA A 19 -19.46 14.25 3.40
CA ALA A 19 -19.91 15.39 4.22
C ALA A 19 -19.12 15.53 5.54
N SER A 20 -18.35 14.50 5.93
CA SER A 20 -17.53 14.48 7.13
C SER A 20 -16.30 13.57 6.94
N LEU A 21 -15.30 13.69 7.80
CA LEU A 21 -14.12 12.81 7.80
C LEU A 21 -14.51 11.34 7.98
N GLU A 22 -15.53 11.04 8.80
CA GLU A 22 -16.05 9.69 8.99
C GLU A 22 -16.73 9.15 7.73
N ALA A 23 -17.57 9.97 7.07
CA ALA A 23 -18.21 9.58 5.82
C ALA A 23 -17.17 9.34 4.71
N LEU A 24 -16.13 10.17 4.67
CA LEU A 24 -15.03 10.05 3.74
C LEU A 24 -14.20 8.78 4.01
N SER A 25 -13.83 8.51 5.26
CA SER A 25 -13.13 7.28 5.66
C SER A 25 -13.95 6.03 5.36
N ALA A 26 -15.27 6.06 5.59
CA ALA A 26 -16.17 4.98 5.23
C ALA A 26 -16.22 4.75 3.71
N ALA A 27 -16.24 5.81 2.91
CA ALA A 27 -16.20 5.73 1.45
C ALA A 27 -14.89 5.15 0.92
N VAL A 28 -13.74 5.49 1.53
CA VAL A 28 -12.44 4.88 1.20
C VAL A 28 -12.44 3.40 1.59
N THR A 29 -12.91 3.08 2.80
CA THR A 29 -12.95 1.70 3.32
C THR A 29 -13.87 0.81 2.49
N ALA A 30 -14.98 1.34 1.99
CA ALA A 30 -15.89 0.61 1.11
C ALA A 30 -15.24 0.20 -0.22
N GLN A 31 -14.20 0.92 -0.67
CA GLN A 31 -13.43 0.61 -1.86
C GLN A 31 -12.21 -0.29 -1.57
N LEU A 32 -11.94 -0.59 -0.28
CA LEU A 32 -10.83 -1.43 0.14
C LEU A 32 -11.11 -2.90 -0.17
N SER A 33 -10.48 -3.40 -1.24
CA SER A 33 -10.45 -4.83 -1.55
C SER A 33 -9.53 -5.59 -0.58
N ALA A 34 -9.80 -6.88 -0.39
CA ALA A 34 -8.97 -7.75 0.45
C ALA A 34 -7.49 -7.71 0.01
N GLY A 35 -6.57 -7.60 0.97
CA GLY A 35 -5.13 -7.49 0.71
C GLY A 35 -4.61 -6.07 0.47
N TRP A 36 -5.48 -5.08 0.36
CA TRP A 36 -5.12 -3.67 0.26
C TRP A 36 -5.26 -2.98 1.61
N VAL A 37 -4.42 -1.97 1.83
CA VAL A 37 -4.45 -1.14 3.04
C VAL A 37 -4.40 0.32 2.63
N VAL A 38 -5.24 1.14 3.24
CA VAL A 38 -5.21 2.59 3.07
C VAL A 38 -3.94 3.13 3.73
N THR A 39 -3.11 3.82 2.95
CA THR A 39 -1.85 4.40 3.45
C THR A 39 -1.95 5.90 3.66
N ASP A 40 -2.78 6.59 2.90
CA ASP A 40 -2.95 8.03 3.00
C ASP A 40 -4.38 8.45 2.63
N VAL A 41 -4.94 9.41 3.35
CA VAL A 41 -6.29 9.95 3.13
C VAL A 41 -6.28 11.47 3.36
N PRO A 42 -5.73 12.25 2.42
CA PRO A 42 -5.68 13.69 2.56
C PRO A 42 -7.07 14.28 2.34
N ALA A 43 -7.71 14.76 3.40
CA ALA A 43 -9.00 15.43 3.29
C ALA A 43 -8.81 16.92 2.97
N ALA A 44 -9.34 17.36 1.83
CA ALA A 44 -9.39 18.75 1.43
C ALA A 44 -10.84 19.24 1.43
N MET A 45 -11.06 20.48 1.87
CA MET A 45 -12.35 21.16 1.71
C MET A 45 -12.18 22.23 0.64
N PRO A 46 -12.70 22.02 -0.59
CA PRO A 46 -12.66 23.03 -1.63
C PRO A 46 -13.39 24.30 -1.18
N LYS A 47 -12.83 25.46 -1.51
CA LYS A 47 -13.37 26.76 -1.07
C LYS A 47 -14.80 26.95 -1.60
N GLY A 48 -15.77 27.07 -0.69
CA GLY A 48 -17.19 27.20 -1.05
C GLY A 48 -17.94 25.87 -1.17
N SER A 49 -17.27 24.73 -0.95
CA SER A 49 -17.91 23.42 -0.86
C SER A 49 -18.29 23.10 0.59
N GLN A 50 -19.44 22.46 0.77
CA GLN A 50 -19.83 21.84 2.05
C GLN A 50 -19.37 20.38 2.15
N LEU A 51 -18.77 19.84 1.09
CA LEU A 51 -18.25 18.48 1.01
C LEU A 51 -16.73 18.47 1.09
N LEU A 52 -16.20 17.50 1.83
CA LEU A 52 -14.79 17.12 1.83
C LEU A 52 -14.52 16.25 0.61
N THR A 53 -13.42 16.52 -0.06
CA THR A 53 -12.89 15.73 -1.17
C THR A 53 -11.56 15.14 -0.74
N SER A 54 -11.29 13.89 -1.07
CA SER A 54 -9.99 13.27 -0.79
C SER A 54 -9.59 12.34 -1.91
N THR A 55 -8.32 12.45 -2.32
CA THR A 55 -7.67 11.45 -3.16
C THR A 55 -6.94 10.49 -2.22
N ALA A 56 -7.63 9.45 -1.77
CA ALA A 56 -7.06 8.46 -0.88
C ALA A 56 -6.09 7.55 -1.62
N THR A 57 -4.95 7.25 -1.00
CA THR A 57 -3.94 6.33 -1.53
C THR A 57 -4.00 5.02 -0.77
N MET A 58 -4.07 3.92 -1.51
CA MET A 58 -4.13 2.55 -1.01
C MET A 58 -2.93 1.80 -1.55
N ALA A 59 -2.29 1.00 -0.70
CA ALA A 59 -1.17 0.16 -1.10
C ALA A 59 -1.54 -1.31 -0.92
N ARG A 60 -1.11 -2.12 -1.86
CA ARG A 60 -1.19 -3.56 -1.77
C ARG A 60 -0.21 -4.08 -0.72
N ARG A 61 -0.70 -4.88 0.22
CA ARG A 61 0.10 -5.42 1.34
C ARG A 61 -0.02 -6.95 1.48
N ASP A 62 -0.81 -7.60 0.63
CA ASP A 62 -0.82 -9.05 0.45
C ASP A 62 0.35 -9.52 -0.43
N GLY A 63 0.38 -10.83 -0.73
CA GLY A 63 1.38 -11.42 -1.63
C GLY A 63 2.80 -11.42 -1.06
N VAL A 64 2.94 -11.59 0.26
CA VAL A 64 4.27 -11.71 0.87
C VAL A 64 4.85 -13.08 0.52
N GLU A 65 5.99 -13.07 -0.16
CA GLU A 65 6.74 -14.27 -0.53
C GLU A 65 8.11 -14.30 0.15
N GLN A 66 8.69 -15.49 0.24
CA GLN A 66 10.04 -15.70 0.76
C GLN A 66 10.95 -16.11 -0.39
N ILE A 67 12.13 -15.49 -0.43
CA ILE A 67 13.21 -15.82 -1.36
C ILE A 67 14.45 -16.16 -0.55
N GLU A 68 15.23 -17.12 -1.05
CA GLU A 68 16.45 -17.58 -0.40
C GLU A 68 17.65 -17.35 -1.32
N ALA A 69 18.78 -16.92 -0.77
CA ALA A 69 20.01 -16.74 -1.51
C ALA A 69 21.24 -16.88 -0.60
N ASP A 70 22.41 -17.11 -1.19
CA ASP A 70 23.66 -17.28 -0.44
C ASP A 70 24.17 -15.96 0.16
N ASP A 71 23.94 -14.85 -0.53
CA ASP A 71 24.37 -13.51 -0.15
C ASP A 71 23.33 -12.44 -0.51
N MET A 72 23.60 -11.20 -0.09
CA MET A 72 22.70 -10.07 -0.25
C MET A 72 22.51 -9.68 -1.73
N ALA A 73 23.56 -9.76 -2.55
CA ALA A 73 23.50 -9.39 -3.96
C ALA A 73 22.64 -10.38 -4.76
N ALA A 74 22.77 -11.68 -4.48
CA ALA A 74 21.95 -12.72 -5.06
C ALA A 74 20.49 -12.63 -4.60
N LEU A 75 20.25 -12.18 -3.37
CA LEU A 75 18.90 -11.96 -2.85
C LEU A 75 18.22 -10.77 -3.57
N GLU A 76 18.92 -9.64 -3.73
CA GLU A 76 18.41 -8.47 -4.44
C GLU A 76 18.13 -8.78 -5.92
N ALA A 77 18.98 -9.56 -6.57
CA ALA A 77 18.77 -10.00 -7.95
C ALA A 77 17.53 -10.89 -8.13
N LYS A 78 17.05 -11.53 -7.06
CA LYS A 78 15.82 -12.34 -7.06
C LYS A 78 14.55 -11.52 -6.80
N VAL A 79 14.66 -10.25 -6.38
CA VAL A 79 13.50 -9.38 -6.17
C VAL A 79 12.94 -8.96 -7.53
N PRO A 80 11.69 -9.33 -7.88
CA PRO A 80 11.12 -8.94 -9.16
C PRO A 80 10.90 -7.42 -9.25
N GLU A 81 10.82 -6.90 -10.48
CA GLU A 81 10.42 -5.50 -10.69
C GLU A 81 9.02 -5.25 -10.11
N GLY A 82 8.84 -4.11 -9.45
CA GLY A 82 7.58 -3.81 -8.76
C GLY A 82 7.38 -4.57 -7.46
N TRP A 83 8.45 -5.17 -6.90
CA TRP A 83 8.46 -5.74 -5.55
C TRP A 83 9.47 -5.02 -4.66
N GLN A 84 9.22 -5.06 -3.35
CA GLN A 84 10.13 -4.54 -2.34
C GLN A 84 10.55 -5.66 -1.39
N LEU A 85 11.82 -5.61 -0.99
CA LEU A 85 12.36 -6.43 0.09
C LEU A 85 12.00 -5.79 1.44
N LEU A 86 11.34 -6.56 2.30
CA LEU A 86 10.81 -6.11 3.60
C LEU A 86 11.78 -6.35 4.75
N SER A 87 12.41 -7.52 4.75
CA SER A 87 13.31 -7.95 5.80
C SER A 87 14.21 -9.05 5.28
N VAL A 88 15.43 -9.08 5.80
CA VAL A 88 16.40 -10.15 5.56
C VAL A 88 16.81 -10.71 6.91
N HIS A 89 16.88 -12.02 7.01
CA HIS A 89 17.48 -12.68 8.16
C HIS A 89 18.35 -13.86 7.70
N GLU A 90 19.30 -14.22 8.56
CA GLU A 90 20.09 -15.42 8.37
C GLU A 90 19.28 -16.66 8.79
N LEU A 91 19.59 -17.79 8.17
CA LEU A 91 19.04 -19.11 8.46
C LEU A 91 19.95 -19.85 9.45
#